data_AF-A0A7Y2YS37-F1
#
_entry.id   AF-A0A7Y2YS37-F1
#
_cell.length_a   1.000
_cell.length_b   1.000
_cell.length_c   1.000
_cell.angle_alpha   90.00
_cell.angle_beta   90.00
_cell.angle_gamma   90.00
#
_symmetry.space_group_name_H-M   'P 1'
#
loop_
_entity.id
_entity.type
_entity.pdbx_description
1 polymer ?
#
loop_
_entity_poly.entity_id
_entity_poly.type
_entity_poly.pdbx_seq_one_letter_code
_entity_poly.pdbx_strand_id
1 'polypeptide(L)'
;MERLLRRGFFRGRSRPGAIAAALALAGVAACSSATTQSAGGFRDRNQANVERLNPGMSRDQVVSIMGTQDLPRPLGTEGSGAVRTERDTMGVTQVQLPLSAKAPALYNPMRTGTYEVGVDVWEVLFYYVRMVEDDGVVSDEELEPLVLKNGYLAGVGWTFWTETAGQEGIDLDLRPPVSY
;
A
#
# COMPACT_ATOMS: atom_id res chain seq x y z
N MET A 1 63.10 9.16 29.54
CA MET A 1 63.65 9.72 30.79
C MET A 1 62.53 10.45 31.50
N GLU A 2 61.89 9.78 32.46
CA GLU A 2 61.88 10.11 33.91
C GLU A 2 60.57 10.83 34.28
N ARG A 3 59.55 10.09 34.78
CA ARG A 3 59.20 9.88 36.20
C ARG A 3 59.16 11.17 37.04
N LEU A 4 57.98 11.45 37.62
CA LEU A 4 57.71 11.69 39.06
C LEU A 4 56.40 12.49 39.20
N LEU A 5 55.26 11.87 39.54
CA LEU A 5 54.77 11.67 40.91
C LEU A 5 54.87 12.91 41.80
N ARG A 6 53.75 13.63 42.01
CA ARG A 6 53.36 14.15 43.33
C ARG A 6 51.84 14.12 43.49
N ARG A 7 51.37 13.21 44.35
CA ARG A 7 50.07 13.25 45.01
C ARG A 7 50.09 14.36 46.05
N GLY A 8 49.04 15.18 46.08
CA GLY A 8 48.74 16.12 47.16
C GLY A 8 47.25 16.09 47.44
N PHE A 9 46.87 15.37 48.50
CA PHE A 9 45.51 15.17 48.98
C PHE A 9 45.26 16.22 50.07
N PHE A 10 44.32 17.16 49.88
CA PHE A 10 43.74 17.91 50.99
C PHE A 10 42.24 18.04 50.83
N ARG A 11 41.55 17.53 51.86
CA ARG A 11 40.10 17.54 52.08
C ARG A 11 39.58 18.98 52.19
N GLY A 12 38.55 19.29 51.41
CA GLY A 12 37.61 20.38 51.67
C GLY A 12 36.19 19.86 51.47
N ARG A 13 35.45 19.67 52.57
CA ARG A 13 34.06 19.19 52.60
C ARG A 13 33.16 20.38 52.89
N SER A 14 32.25 20.76 51.98
CA SER A 14 30.98 21.40 52.36
C SER A 14 30.06 21.68 51.16
N ARG A 15 28.85 21.10 51.27
CA ARG A 15 27.54 21.47 50.68
C ARG A 15 27.12 20.88 49.32
N PRO A 16 26.06 20.03 49.30
CA PRO A 16 25.31 19.73 48.09
C PRO A 16 24.32 20.86 47.81
N GLY A 17 24.63 21.70 46.84
CA GLY A 17 23.69 22.66 46.26
C GLY A 17 23.17 22.09 44.95
N ALA A 18 21.89 21.78 44.90
CA ALA A 18 21.19 21.39 43.70
C ALA A 18 21.33 22.46 42.62
N ILE A 19 21.87 22.10 41.44
CA ILE A 19 21.63 22.83 40.21
C ILE A 19 21.23 21.79 39.16
N ALA A 20 19.91 21.71 38.97
CA ALA A 20 19.31 21.12 37.80
C ALA A 20 19.59 22.02 36.59
N ALA A 21 20.14 21.44 35.53
CA ALA A 21 20.10 21.92 34.16
C ALA A 21 20.68 20.80 33.28
N ALA A 22 20.17 20.39 32.14
CA ALA A 22 18.94 20.62 31.42
C ALA A 22 19.01 19.58 30.30
N LEU A 23 17.92 18.82 30.07
CA LEU A 23 17.77 17.93 28.93
C LEU A 23 18.03 18.69 27.62
N ALA A 24 18.80 18.10 26.72
CA ALA A 24 18.64 18.29 25.29
C ALA A 24 18.69 16.91 24.62
N LEU A 25 17.65 16.11 24.84
CA LEU A 25 17.27 15.06 23.91
C LEU A 25 16.79 15.77 22.65
N ALA A 26 17.66 15.90 21.66
CA ALA A 26 17.26 16.21 20.30
C ALA A 26 16.47 15.01 19.77
N GLY A 27 15.19 14.96 20.14
CA GLY A 27 14.21 14.14 19.46
C GLY A 27 14.13 14.68 18.04
N VAL A 28 14.78 13.99 17.10
CA VAL A 28 14.44 14.12 15.69
C VAL A 28 12.99 13.67 15.61
N ALA A 29 12.08 14.64 15.64
CA ALA A 29 10.71 14.44 15.26
C ALA A 29 10.76 13.95 13.82
N ALA A 30 10.69 12.62 13.65
CA ALA A 30 10.28 12.05 12.39
C ALA A 30 8.91 12.67 12.12
N CYS A 31 8.87 13.64 11.22
CA CYS A 31 7.63 14.05 10.60
C CYS A 31 7.08 12.80 9.92
N SER A 32 6.24 12.05 10.63
CA SER A 32 5.30 11.13 10.01
C SER A 32 4.38 12.03 9.21
N SER A 33 4.77 12.33 7.97
CA SER A 33 3.81 12.75 6.96
C SER A 33 2.81 11.61 6.88
N ALA A 34 1.71 11.72 7.62
CA ALA A 34 0.53 10.94 7.37
C ALA A 34 0.08 11.34 5.97
N THR A 35 0.64 10.70 4.94
CA THR A 35 0.05 10.70 3.62
C THR A 35 -1.32 10.10 3.85
N THR A 36 -2.34 10.96 3.92
CA THR A 36 -3.74 10.58 3.83
C THR A 36 -3.89 9.86 2.50
N GLN A 37 -3.71 8.54 2.49
CA GLN A 37 -3.87 7.74 1.28
C GLN A 37 -5.37 7.66 1.00
N SER A 38 -5.79 8.21 -0.13
CA SER A 38 -7.15 8.05 -0.64
C SER A 38 -7.25 6.72 -1.39
N ALA A 39 -8.48 6.21 -1.54
CA ALA A 39 -8.73 5.04 -2.38
C ALA A 39 -8.37 5.31 -3.85
N GLY A 40 -8.57 6.53 -4.35
CA GLY A 40 -8.04 6.96 -5.67
C GLY A 40 -6.52 6.82 -5.78
N GLY A 41 -5.76 7.36 -4.82
CA GLY A 41 -4.30 7.21 -4.82
C GLY A 41 -3.82 5.77 -4.61
N PHE A 42 -4.64 4.90 -4.01
CA PHE A 42 -4.38 3.46 -3.92
C PHE A 42 -4.46 2.81 -5.32
N ARG A 43 -5.54 3.06 -6.06
CA ARG A 43 -5.73 2.57 -7.43
C ARG A 43 -4.69 3.09 -8.40
N ASP A 44 -4.44 4.40 -8.40
CA ASP A 44 -3.49 5.04 -9.33
C ASP A 44 -2.09 4.41 -9.20
N ARG A 45 -1.67 4.08 -7.97
CA ARG A 45 -0.41 3.37 -7.71
C ARG A 45 -0.45 1.94 -8.21
N ASN A 46 -1.55 1.21 -7.98
CA ASN A 46 -1.68 -0.15 -8.48
C ASN A 46 -1.65 -0.18 -10.00
N GLN A 47 -2.36 0.72 -10.68
CA GLN A 47 -2.35 0.84 -12.13
C GLN A 47 -0.94 1.15 -12.66
N ALA A 48 -0.25 2.13 -12.08
CA ALA A 48 1.12 2.45 -12.45
C ALA A 48 2.11 1.30 -12.19
N ASN A 49 1.86 0.47 -11.16
CA ASN A 49 2.68 -0.71 -10.87
C ASN A 49 2.44 -1.84 -11.87
N VAL A 50 1.19 -2.07 -12.29
CA VAL A 50 0.84 -3.06 -13.31
C VAL A 50 1.58 -2.79 -14.62
N GLU A 51 1.67 -1.51 -15.04
CA GLU A 51 2.40 -1.10 -16.25
C GLU A 51 3.91 -1.43 -16.22
N ARG A 52 4.47 -1.72 -15.04
CA ARG A 52 5.90 -2.04 -14.86
C ARG A 52 6.16 -3.54 -14.90
N LEU A 53 5.11 -4.35 -14.86
CA LEU A 53 5.21 -5.80 -14.86
C LEU A 53 5.52 -6.32 -16.26
N ASN A 54 6.32 -7.38 -16.33
CA ASN A 54 6.61 -8.07 -17.57
C ASN A 54 6.53 -9.59 -17.34
N PRO A 55 6.02 -10.36 -18.31
CA PRO A 55 6.03 -11.82 -18.23
C PRO A 55 7.43 -12.37 -17.90
N GLY A 56 7.47 -13.42 -17.08
CA GLY A 56 8.70 -14.04 -16.59
C GLY A 56 9.28 -13.43 -15.32
N MET A 57 8.72 -12.34 -14.79
CA MET A 57 9.08 -11.86 -13.44
C MET A 57 8.73 -12.89 -12.38
N SER A 58 9.62 -13.09 -11.40
CA SER A 58 9.32 -13.98 -10.27
C SER A 58 8.22 -13.41 -9.38
N ARG A 59 7.54 -14.28 -8.64
CA ARG A 59 6.53 -13.89 -7.65
C ARG A 59 7.03 -12.78 -6.71
N ASP A 60 8.25 -12.91 -6.21
CA ASP A 60 8.83 -11.92 -5.30
C ASP A 60 9.06 -10.57 -5.99
N GLN A 61 9.45 -10.56 -7.27
CA GLN A 61 9.55 -9.33 -8.05
C GLN A 61 8.18 -8.68 -8.26
N VAL A 62 7.17 -9.49 -8.62
CA VAL A 62 5.78 -9.02 -8.79
C VAL A 62 5.26 -8.39 -7.50
N VAL A 63 5.38 -9.10 -6.37
CA VAL A 63 4.93 -8.61 -5.06
C VAL A 63 5.74 -7.39 -4.61
N SER A 64 7.04 -7.34 -4.90
CA SER A 64 7.87 -6.16 -4.59
C SER A 64 7.47 -4.93 -5.41
N ILE A 65 7.02 -5.11 -6.66
CA ILE A 65 6.55 -4.01 -7.52
C ILE A 65 5.16 -3.55 -7.08
N MET A 66 4.23 -4.50 -6.89
CA MET A 66 2.84 -4.21 -6.54
C MET A 66 2.67 -3.74 -5.09
N GLY A 67 3.54 -4.19 -4.19
CA GLY A 67 3.49 -3.94 -2.76
C GLY A 67 2.39 -4.72 -2.03
N THR A 68 2.41 -4.68 -0.70
CA THR A 68 1.44 -5.35 0.20
C THR A 68 0.74 -4.35 1.12
N GLN A 69 0.28 -3.24 0.54
CA GLN A 69 -0.30 -2.12 1.28
C GLN A 69 -1.65 -2.48 1.91
N ASP A 70 -1.95 -1.82 3.03
CA ASP A 70 -3.22 -1.93 3.75
C ASP A 70 -3.75 -0.51 4.02
N LEU A 71 -4.99 -0.28 3.62
CA LEU A 71 -5.72 0.96 3.82
C LEU A 71 -7.11 0.65 4.40
N PRO A 72 -7.21 0.50 5.73
CA PRO A 72 -8.43 -0.01 6.36
C PRO A 72 -9.58 1.00 6.37
N ARG A 73 -9.27 2.30 6.16
CA ARG A 73 -10.23 3.41 6.11
C ARG A 73 -9.76 4.47 5.12
N PRO A 74 -9.97 4.28 3.80
CA PRO A 74 -9.64 5.31 2.84
C PRO A 74 -10.39 6.62 3.16
N LEU A 75 -9.76 7.75 2.88
CA LEU A 75 -10.35 9.09 3.07
C LEU A 75 -10.48 9.80 1.71
N GLY A 76 -11.59 10.51 1.47
CA GLY A 76 -11.80 11.36 0.29
C GLY A 76 -12.89 10.87 -0.66
N THR A 77 -13.33 11.73 -1.58
CA THR A 77 -14.33 11.41 -2.61
C THR A 77 -13.67 10.59 -3.73
N GLU A 78 -14.33 9.54 -4.19
CA GLU A 78 -13.87 8.74 -5.34
C GLU A 78 -14.25 9.36 -6.70
N GLY A 79 -14.22 10.69 -6.77
CA GLY A 79 -14.43 11.45 -7.99
C GLY A 79 -13.10 12.04 -8.43
N SER A 80 -12.57 11.55 -9.55
CA SER A 80 -11.45 12.23 -10.21
C SER A 80 -11.95 13.59 -10.71
N GLY A 81 -11.60 14.65 -9.98
CA GLY A 81 -11.94 16.01 -10.34
C GLY A 81 -11.76 16.94 -9.16
N ALA A 82 -10.82 17.89 -9.27
CA ALA A 82 -10.92 19.09 -8.48
C ALA A 82 -12.31 19.66 -8.70
N VAL A 83 -13.18 19.64 -7.68
CA VAL A 83 -14.42 20.42 -7.71
C VAL A 83 -13.97 21.87 -7.71
N ARG A 84 -13.83 22.44 -8.90
CA ARG A 84 -13.72 23.88 -9.09
C ARG A 84 -15.10 24.44 -8.79
N THR A 85 -15.36 24.76 -7.54
CA THR A 85 -16.47 25.65 -7.21
C THR A 85 -16.11 27.01 -7.79
N GLU A 86 -16.63 27.31 -8.98
CA GLU A 86 -16.63 28.64 -9.58
C GLU A 86 -17.51 29.57 -8.71
N ARG A 87 -16.98 30.02 -7.58
CA ARG A 87 -17.34 31.26 -6.89
C ARG A 87 -16.49 31.41 -5.64
N ASP A 88 -15.51 32.27 -5.77
CA ASP A 88 -15.00 33.22 -4.80
C ASP A 88 -14.67 32.77 -3.37
N THR A 89 -13.50 33.27 -2.95
CA THR A 89 -13.03 33.49 -1.57
C THR A 89 -12.52 32.30 -0.77
N MET A 90 -11.19 32.31 -0.58
CA MET A 90 -10.46 31.78 0.58
C MET A 90 -10.43 30.25 0.76
N GLY A 91 -9.37 29.64 0.24
CA GLY A 91 -8.65 28.55 0.92
C GLY A 91 -9.46 27.41 1.51
N VAL A 92 -10.18 26.65 0.69
CA VAL A 92 -10.60 25.28 1.05
C VAL A 92 -9.82 24.32 0.16
N THR A 93 -8.60 23.98 0.58
CA THR A 93 -7.68 23.17 -0.26
C THR A 93 -8.06 21.68 -0.32
N GLN A 94 -9.03 21.23 0.48
CA GLN A 94 -9.61 19.89 0.34
C GLN A 94 -10.86 19.84 1.22
N VAL A 95 -12.04 19.70 0.62
CA VAL A 95 -13.17 19.15 1.37
C VAL A 95 -12.90 17.65 1.44
N GLN A 96 -12.33 17.19 2.55
CA GLN A 96 -12.29 15.78 2.87
C GLN A 96 -13.72 15.37 3.21
N LEU A 97 -14.54 15.09 2.20
CA LEU A 97 -15.81 14.44 2.43
C LEU A 97 -15.45 13.04 2.98
N PRO A 98 -15.92 12.67 4.18
CA PRO A 98 -15.80 11.30 4.61
C PRO A 98 -16.47 10.46 3.53
N LEU A 99 -15.81 9.38 3.10
CA LEU A 99 -16.54 8.35 2.37
C LEU A 99 -17.79 8.01 3.18
N SER A 100 -18.86 7.59 2.51
CA SER A 100 -19.95 6.90 3.19
C SER A 100 -19.33 5.93 4.20
N ALA A 101 -19.88 5.81 5.40
CA ALA A 101 -19.37 4.95 6.48
C ALA A 101 -19.21 3.45 6.11
N LYS A 102 -19.44 3.11 4.83
CA LYS A 102 -19.37 1.83 4.15
C LYS A 102 -18.15 1.65 3.24
N ALA A 103 -17.21 2.60 3.16
CA ALA A 103 -16.01 2.41 2.33
C ALA A 103 -15.28 1.10 2.69
N PRO A 104 -14.91 0.28 1.70
CA PRO A 104 -14.25 -0.98 1.96
C PRO A 104 -12.83 -0.73 2.46
N ALA A 105 -12.35 -1.65 3.29
CA ALA A 105 -10.93 -1.72 3.58
C ALA A 105 -10.21 -2.26 2.34
N LEU A 106 -9.12 -1.60 1.94
CA LEU A 106 -8.35 -1.97 0.75
C LEU A 106 -7.02 -2.61 1.16
N TYR A 107 -6.69 -3.73 0.51
CA TYR A 107 -5.47 -4.48 0.76
C TYR A 107 -4.85 -4.91 -0.57
N ASN A 108 -3.52 -5.03 -0.59
CA ASN A 108 -2.79 -5.54 -1.74
C ASN A 108 -2.13 -6.89 -1.39
N PRO A 109 -2.36 -7.96 -2.18
CA PRO A 109 -3.50 -8.12 -3.11
C PRO A 109 -4.83 -8.15 -2.36
N MET A 110 -5.94 -7.83 -3.05
CA MET A 110 -7.30 -7.88 -2.48
C MET A 110 -7.77 -9.32 -2.28
N ARG A 111 -7.38 -10.18 -3.22
CA ARG A 111 -7.72 -11.60 -3.22
C ARG A 111 -6.56 -12.38 -3.83
N THR A 112 -6.39 -13.62 -3.40
CA THR A 112 -5.45 -14.56 -3.99
C THR A 112 -6.16 -15.89 -4.23
N GLY A 113 -5.83 -16.55 -5.35
CA GLY A 113 -6.25 -17.91 -5.66
C GLY A 113 -5.04 -18.78 -6.02
N THR A 114 -5.10 -20.08 -5.74
CA THR A 114 -4.09 -21.06 -6.12
C THR A 114 -4.76 -22.31 -6.67
N TYR A 115 -4.26 -22.81 -7.80
CA TYR A 115 -4.84 -23.91 -8.55
C TYR A 115 -3.74 -24.86 -9.01
N GLU A 116 -3.86 -26.14 -8.66
CA GLU A 116 -2.90 -27.17 -9.06
C GLU A 116 -3.47 -27.95 -10.25
N VAL A 117 -2.76 -27.93 -11.38
CA VAL A 117 -3.16 -28.60 -12.62
C VAL A 117 -2.01 -29.50 -13.06
N GLY A 118 -2.12 -30.79 -12.74
CA GLY A 118 -1.05 -31.76 -13.00
C GLY A 118 0.21 -31.46 -12.18
N VAL A 119 1.27 -31.03 -12.86
CA VAL A 119 2.55 -30.62 -12.22
C VAL A 119 2.69 -29.11 -12.12
N ASP A 120 1.79 -28.36 -12.76
CA ASP A 120 1.83 -26.91 -12.79
C ASP A 120 0.99 -26.33 -11.65
N VAL A 121 1.51 -25.27 -11.03
CA VAL A 121 0.82 -24.50 -10.01
C VAL A 121 0.52 -23.12 -10.57
N TRP A 122 -0.75 -22.75 -10.60
CA TRP A 122 -1.22 -21.44 -10.99
C TRP A 122 -1.58 -20.63 -9.75
N GLU A 123 -1.06 -19.42 -9.64
CA GLU A 123 -1.41 -18.46 -8.59
C GLU A 123 -1.98 -17.21 -9.25
N VAL A 124 -3.07 -16.67 -8.71
CA VAL A 124 -3.71 -15.46 -9.24
C VAL A 124 -3.83 -14.45 -8.11
N LEU A 125 -3.20 -13.29 -8.31
CA LEU A 125 -3.23 -12.17 -7.38
C LEU A 125 -4.15 -11.09 -7.94
N PHE A 126 -5.23 -10.76 -7.25
CA PHE A 126 -6.21 -9.77 -7.71
C PHE A 126 -5.93 -8.42 -7.05
N TYR A 127 -5.61 -7.40 -7.84
CA TYR A 127 -5.32 -6.05 -7.35
C TYR A 127 -6.41 -5.06 -7.73
N TYR A 128 -6.79 -4.18 -6.80
CA TYR A 128 -7.75 -3.12 -7.07
C TYR A 128 -7.10 -1.99 -7.89
N VAL A 129 -7.50 -1.84 -9.16
CA VAL A 129 -6.86 -0.89 -10.09
C VAL A 129 -7.80 0.19 -10.62
N ARG A 130 -9.12 -0.05 -10.57
CA ARG A 130 -10.13 0.87 -11.10
C ARG A 130 -11.34 0.89 -10.19
N MET A 131 -12.19 1.87 -10.41
CA MET A 131 -13.48 1.97 -9.76
C MET A 131 -14.56 1.95 -10.84
N VAL A 132 -15.56 1.10 -10.64
CA VAL A 132 -16.73 1.00 -11.52
C VAL A 132 -17.94 1.61 -10.82
N GLU A 133 -18.15 1.34 -9.52
CA GLU A 133 -19.29 1.83 -8.74
C GLU A 133 -18.87 2.34 -7.35
N ASP A 134 -19.54 3.37 -6.83
CA ASP A 134 -19.34 3.89 -5.45
C ASP A 134 -20.41 3.34 -4.50
N ASP A 135 -20.49 2.01 -4.40
CA ASP A 135 -21.47 1.31 -3.57
C ASP A 135 -20.89 0.84 -2.22
N GLY A 136 -19.57 0.98 -2.04
CA GLY A 136 -18.82 0.55 -0.87
C GLY A 136 -18.38 -0.91 -0.91
N VAL A 137 -18.47 -1.58 -2.07
CA VAL A 137 -18.07 -2.99 -2.26
C VAL A 137 -17.09 -3.07 -3.43
N VAL A 138 -15.94 -3.70 -3.21
CA VAL A 138 -15.01 -3.96 -4.32
C VAL A 138 -15.54 -5.12 -5.16
N SER A 139 -15.91 -4.84 -6.41
CA SER A 139 -16.41 -5.85 -7.34
C SER A 139 -15.28 -6.49 -8.17
N ASP A 140 -15.55 -7.63 -8.81
CA ASP A 140 -14.57 -8.30 -9.66
C ASP A 140 -14.16 -7.44 -10.88
N GLU A 141 -15.07 -6.61 -11.39
CA GLU A 141 -14.80 -5.71 -12.50
C GLU A 141 -13.75 -4.64 -12.14
N GLU A 142 -13.58 -4.35 -10.85
CA GLU A 142 -12.61 -3.38 -10.33
C GLU A 142 -11.21 -3.96 -10.09
N LEU A 143 -11.09 -5.28 -10.17
CA LEU A 143 -9.85 -6.01 -9.95
C LEU A 143 -9.12 -6.26 -11.27
N GLU A 144 -7.79 -6.27 -11.20
CA GLU A 144 -6.91 -6.74 -12.26
C GLU A 144 -6.18 -8.01 -11.78
N PRO A 145 -6.42 -9.17 -12.41
CA PRO A 145 -5.70 -10.39 -12.12
C PRO A 145 -4.25 -10.35 -12.59
N LEU A 146 -3.30 -10.71 -11.73
CA LEU A 146 -1.94 -11.07 -12.12
C LEU A 146 -1.81 -12.59 -12.02
N VAL A 147 -1.59 -13.24 -13.15
CA VAL A 147 -1.58 -14.71 -13.25
C VAL A 147 -0.14 -15.20 -13.28
N LEU A 148 0.24 -16.00 -12.30
CA LEU A 148 1.53 -16.64 -12.18
C LEU A 148 1.40 -18.13 -12.49
N LYS A 149 2.37 -18.67 -13.22
CA LYS A 149 2.58 -20.09 -13.43
C LYS A 149 3.90 -20.50 -12.81
N ASN A 150 3.87 -21.48 -11.91
CA ASN A 150 5.06 -22.02 -11.23
C ASN A 150 5.95 -20.93 -10.59
N GLY A 151 5.31 -19.89 -10.02
CA GLY A 151 5.99 -18.78 -9.35
C GLY A 151 6.52 -17.67 -10.28
N TYR A 152 6.17 -17.68 -11.57
CA TYR A 152 6.55 -16.63 -12.52
C TYR A 152 5.31 -16.02 -13.18
N LEU A 153 5.33 -14.71 -13.40
CA LEU A 153 4.24 -13.99 -14.07
C LEU A 153 4.07 -14.52 -15.49
N ALA A 154 2.90 -15.10 -15.77
CA ALA A 154 2.52 -15.60 -17.08
C ALA A 154 1.73 -14.55 -17.88
N GLY A 155 0.88 -13.79 -17.20
CA GLY A 155 0.06 -12.75 -17.83
C GLY A 155 -0.72 -11.90 -16.84
N VAL A 156 -1.43 -10.92 -17.39
CA VAL A 156 -2.18 -9.90 -16.65
C VAL A 156 -3.58 -9.76 -17.27
N GLY A 157 -4.57 -9.56 -16.42
CA GLY A 157 -5.93 -9.21 -16.82
C GLY A 157 -6.90 -10.38 -16.90
N TRP A 158 -8.18 -10.01 -16.89
CA TRP A 158 -9.29 -10.96 -16.92
C TRP A 158 -9.33 -11.78 -18.20
N THR A 159 -9.00 -11.21 -19.36
CA THR A 159 -8.93 -11.95 -20.62
C THR A 159 -7.90 -13.08 -20.53
N PHE A 160 -6.68 -12.77 -20.09
CA PHE A 160 -5.64 -13.79 -19.93
C PHE A 160 -6.06 -14.87 -18.92
N TRP A 161 -6.61 -14.46 -17.77
CA TRP A 161 -7.02 -15.40 -16.73
C TRP A 161 -8.15 -16.34 -17.18
N THR A 162 -9.20 -15.79 -17.81
CA THR A 162 -10.35 -16.58 -18.27
C THR A 162 -9.98 -17.55 -19.38
N GLU A 163 -9.14 -17.13 -20.33
CA GLU A 163 -8.62 -18.03 -21.37
C GLU A 163 -7.76 -19.14 -20.78
N THR A 164 -6.83 -18.79 -19.88
CA THR A 164 -5.96 -19.77 -19.20
C THR A 164 -6.78 -20.79 -18.43
N ALA A 165 -7.73 -20.33 -17.62
CA ALA A 165 -8.59 -21.21 -16.84
C ALA A 165 -9.42 -22.15 -17.73
N GLY A 166 -9.96 -21.64 -18.84
CA GLY A 166 -10.67 -22.46 -19.82
C GLY A 166 -9.78 -23.51 -20.49
N GLN A 167 -8.52 -23.18 -20.79
CA GLN A 167 -7.56 -24.12 -21.37
C GLN A 167 -7.13 -25.20 -20.39
N GLU A 168 -6.91 -24.83 -19.13
CA GLU A 168 -6.41 -25.72 -18.06
C GLU A 168 -7.54 -26.47 -17.34
N GLY A 169 -8.81 -26.19 -17.66
CA GLY A 169 -9.96 -26.79 -17.00
C GLY A 169 -10.16 -26.35 -15.55
N ILE A 170 -9.67 -25.15 -15.20
CA ILE A 170 -9.82 -24.55 -13.87
C ILE A 170 -11.23 -23.99 -13.75
N ASP A 171 -11.96 -24.39 -12.69
CA ASP A 171 -13.27 -23.84 -12.41
C ASP A 171 -13.16 -22.42 -11.84
N LEU A 172 -13.76 -21.48 -12.54
CA LEU A 172 -13.85 -20.08 -12.14
C LEU A 172 -15.18 -19.89 -11.44
N ASP A 173 -15.24 -20.25 -10.16
CA ASP A 173 -16.38 -19.93 -9.27
C ASP A 173 -16.63 -18.40 -9.14
N LEU A 174 -15.81 -17.57 -9.80
CA LEU A 174 -15.89 -16.11 -9.87
C LEU A 174 -15.69 -15.66 -11.32
N ARG A 175 -16.74 -15.75 -12.15
CA ARG A 175 -16.77 -15.05 -13.44
C ARG A 175 -17.08 -13.57 -13.17
N PRO A 176 -16.34 -12.61 -13.75
CA PRO A 176 -16.89 -11.26 -13.86
C PRO A 176 -18.15 -11.32 -14.75
N PRO A 177 -19.20 -10.52 -14.48
CA PRO A 177 -20.29 -10.36 -15.43
C PRO A 177 -19.71 -9.91 -16.77
N VAL A 178 -20.04 -10.61 -17.84
CA VAL A 178 -19.79 -10.11 -19.20
C VAL A 178 -20.72 -8.93 -19.42
N SER A 179 -20.19 -7.71 -19.41
CA SER A 179 -20.92 -6.54 -19.91
C SER A 179 -21.00 -6.66 -21.44
N TYR A 180 -22.22 -6.81 -21.96
CA TYR A 180 -22.55 -6.77 -23.38
C TYR A 180 -22.60 -5.33 -23.91
#